data_AF-A0A929GXN1-F1
#
_entry.id   AF-A0A929GXN1-F1
#
_cell.length_a   1.000
_cell.length_b   1.000
_cell.length_c   1.000
_cell.angle_alpha   90.00
_cell.angle_beta   90.00
_cell.angle_gamma   90.00
#
_symmetry.space_group_name_H-M   'P 1'
#
loop_
_entity.id
_entity.type
_entity.pdbx_description
1 polymer ?
#
loop_
_entity_poly.entity_id
_entity_poly.type
_entity_poly.pdbx_seq_one_letter_code
_entity_poly.pdbx_strand_id
1 'polypeptide(L)'
;MDVLKRAQSIAEELAADPVLGDYLDVESDLEIPAPVRGGGHIRLIILGQDPTVGTRRRRREIRAVLDMRSREGPLRTYLSFLCASLGLVMEEHAYVTNLVKGFFSVPPAQLRDVDLIALSAPHWLPLLQEEVAEFPGVSVLTLGQPVLSALINPGVRPQV
;
A
#
# COMPACT_ATOMS: atom_id res chain seq x y z
N MET A 1 4.95 -17.41 -1.45
CA MET A 1 5.86 -16.26 -1.30
C MET A 1 5.54 -15.58 0.01
N ASP A 2 6.54 -15.23 0.81
CA ASP A 2 6.32 -14.49 2.06
C ASP A 2 6.45 -12.98 1.77
N VAL A 3 5.31 -12.37 1.43
CA VAL A 3 5.22 -10.94 1.06
C VAL A 3 5.77 -10.05 2.17
N LEU A 4 5.50 -10.39 3.43
CA LEU A 4 5.95 -9.59 4.58
C LEU A 4 7.47 -9.64 4.73
N LYS A 5 8.07 -10.83 4.62
CA LYS A 5 9.53 -10.98 4.67
C LYS A 5 10.22 -10.22 3.53
N ARG A 6 9.66 -10.28 2.31
CA ARG A 6 10.20 -9.55 1.17
C ARG A 6 10.05 -8.04 1.36
N ALA A 7 8.91 -7.59 1.86
CA ALA A 7 8.67 -6.18 2.13
C ALA A 7 9.61 -5.62 3.21
N GLN A 8 9.89 -6.41 4.24
CA GLN A 8 10.85 -6.06 5.29
C GLN A 8 12.27 -5.87 4.72
N SER A 9 12.72 -6.79 3.86
CA SER A 9 14.02 -6.69 3.18
C SER A 9 14.13 -5.40 2.34
N ILE A 10 13.07 -5.06 1.58
CA ILE A 10 13.04 -3.84 0.77
C ILE A 10 13.06 -2.59 1.67
N ALA A 11 12.35 -2.60 2.80
CA ALA A 11 12.37 -1.49 3.74
C ALA A 11 13.76 -1.26 4.33
N GLU A 12 14.48 -2.32 4.67
CA GLU A 12 15.87 -2.26 5.17
C GLU A 12 16.84 -1.73 4.11
N GLU A 13 16.69 -2.15 2.86
CA GLU A 13 17.48 -1.63 1.72
C GLU A 13 17.23 -0.13 1.52
N LEU A 14 15.96 0.28 1.52
CA LEU A 14 15.60 1.68 1.35
C LEU A 14 16.02 2.56 2.54
N ALA A 15 16.08 2.01 3.75
CA ALA A 15 16.60 2.73 4.91
C ALA A 15 18.10 3.06 4.79
N ALA A 16 18.85 2.27 4.01
CA ALA A 16 20.25 2.52 3.70
C ALA A 16 20.44 3.48 2.50
N ASP A 17 19.36 3.86 1.80
CA ASP A 17 19.42 4.81 0.69
C ASP A 17 19.70 6.24 1.20
N PRO A 18 20.65 6.97 0.60
CA PRO A 18 21.07 8.28 1.10
C PRO A 18 20.01 9.38 0.94
N VAL A 19 18.95 9.16 0.16
CA VAL A 19 17.86 10.11 -0.03
C VAL A 19 16.60 9.61 0.68
N LEU A 20 16.20 8.36 0.45
CA LEU A 20 14.97 7.79 0.99
C LEU A 20 15.07 7.42 2.47
N GLY A 21 16.26 7.09 2.97
CA GLY A 21 16.48 6.68 4.35
C GLY A 21 16.01 7.71 5.38
N ASP A 22 16.20 9.01 5.09
CA ASP A 22 15.77 10.11 5.96
C ASP A 22 14.24 10.21 6.12
N TYR A 23 13.50 9.64 5.17
CA TYR A 23 12.04 9.73 5.12
C TYR A 23 11.35 8.44 5.52
N LEU A 24 12.07 7.36 5.80
CA LEU A 24 11.48 6.09 6.21
C LEU A 24 11.45 5.95 7.73
N ASP A 25 10.35 5.39 8.23
CA ASP A 25 10.20 5.04 9.63
C ASP A 25 10.46 3.54 9.81
N VAL A 26 11.73 3.19 10.03
CA VAL A 26 12.23 1.81 10.19
C VAL A 26 12.57 1.46 11.64
N GLU A 27 11.86 2.05 12.59
CA GLU A 27 11.99 1.65 13.99
C GLU A 27 11.68 0.16 14.18
N SER A 28 12.45 -0.50 15.05
CA SER A 28 12.40 -1.96 15.24
C SER A 28 11.05 -2.50 15.75
N ASP A 29 10.17 -1.62 16.23
CA ASP A 29 8.84 -1.95 16.74
C ASP A 29 7.70 -1.56 15.78
N LEU A 30 8.02 -1.07 14.58
CA LEU A 30 7.07 -0.87 13.50
C LEU A 30 7.08 -2.07 12.55
N GLU A 31 5.96 -2.78 12.54
CA GLU A 31 5.74 -3.88 11.60
C GLU A 31 5.20 -3.36 10.27
N ILE A 32 5.66 -3.95 9.16
CA ILE A 32 5.07 -3.72 7.84
C ILE A 32 3.60 -4.16 7.87
N PRO A 33 2.64 -3.28 7.52
CA PRO A 33 1.23 -3.65 7.48
C PRO A 33 0.99 -4.76 6.47
N ALA A 34 0.34 -5.83 6.91
CA ALA A 34 0.06 -6.98 6.06
C ALA A 34 -1.02 -6.67 5.01
N PRO A 35 -0.88 -7.22 3.78
CA PRO A 35 -2.01 -7.26 2.86
C PRO A 35 -3.17 -8.06 3.46
N VAL A 36 -4.40 -7.71 3.09
CA VAL A 36 -5.60 -8.44 3.52
C VAL A 36 -6.08 -9.31 2.37
N ARG A 37 -6.24 -10.60 2.63
CA ARG A 37 -6.76 -11.56 1.64
C ARG A 37 -8.15 -12.02 2.05
N GLY A 38 -9.10 -11.94 1.12
CA GLY A 38 -10.41 -12.57 1.27
C GLY A 38 -10.31 -14.10 1.37
N GLY A 39 -11.30 -14.71 2.02
CA GLY A 39 -11.32 -16.16 2.26
C GLY A 39 -11.76 -17.01 1.05
N GLY A 40 -12.23 -16.38 -0.02
CA GLY A 40 -12.78 -17.05 -1.20
C GLY A 40 -11.91 -16.88 -2.45
N HIS A 41 -12.54 -17.02 -3.63
CA HIS A 41 -11.88 -16.77 -4.89
C HIS A 41 -11.72 -15.25 -5.10
N ILE A 42 -10.47 -14.79 -5.18
CA ILE A 42 -10.19 -13.36 -5.37
C ILE A 42 -10.66 -12.93 -6.76
N ARG A 43 -11.43 -11.84 -6.82
CA ARG A 43 -12.01 -11.27 -8.05
C ARG A 43 -11.80 -9.76 -8.17
N LEU A 44 -11.23 -9.13 -7.14
CA LEU A 44 -10.86 -7.72 -7.14
C LEU A 44 -9.58 -7.53 -6.32
N ILE A 45 -8.62 -6.81 -6.87
CA ILE A 45 -7.48 -6.28 -6.11
C ILE A 45 -7.78 -4.82 -5.77
N ILE A 46 -7.68 -4.45 -4.51
CA ILE A 46 -7.79 -3.06 -4.04
C ILE A 46 -6.40 -2.59 -3.68
N LEU A 47 -5.90 -1.60 -4.42
CA LEU A 47 -4.54 -1.09 -4.31
C LEU A 47 -4.53 0.31 -3.72
N GLY A 48 -4.08 0.44 -2.48
CA GLY A 48 -3.77 1.72 -1.86
C GLY A 48 -2.38 2.25 -2.22
N GLN A 49 -2.09 3.45 -1.75
CA GLN A 49 -0.83 4.14 -2.01
C GLN A 49 0.28 3.70 -1.05
N ASP A 50 0.11 4.05 0.22
CA ASP A 50 1.06 3.83 1.30
C ASP A 50 0.29 3.61 2.61
N PRO A 51 0.94 3.05 3.64
CA PRO A 51 0.35 3.01 4.97
C PRO A 51 0.04 4.42 5.48
N THR A 52 -1.09 4.57 6.17
CA THR A 52 -1.48 5.87 6.73
C THR A 52 -0.38 6.46 7.61
N VAL A 53 0.17 7.61 7.18
CA VAL A 53 1.12 8.36 7.99
C VAL A 53 0.38 9.10 9.10
N GLY A 54 0.26 8.44 10.25
CA GLY A 54 -0.31 9.00 11.48
C GLY A 54 0.77 9.37 12.50
N THR A 55 0.37 9.68 13.74
CA THR A 55 1.32 9.77 14.85
C THR A 55 2.04 8.43 15.04
N ARG A 56 3.24 8.46 15.61
CA ARG A 56 4.00 7.24 15.94
C ARG A 56 3.16 6.19 16.68
N ARG A 57 2.37 6.62 17.67
CA ARG A 57 1.45 5.74 18.41
C ARG A 57 0.47 5.04 17.48
N ARG A 58 -0.12 5.78 16.54
CA ARG A 58 -1.09 5.23 15.57
C ARG A 58 -0.41 4.28 14.57
N ARG A 59 0.80 4.59 14.10
CA ARG A 59 1.55 3.70 13.20
C ARG A 59 1.79 2.33 13.84
N ARG A 60 2.12 2.31 15.13
CA ARG A 60 2.26 1.07 15.92
C ARG A 60 0.96 0.28 16.12
N GLU A 61 -0.20 0.85 15.85
CA GLU A 61 -1.48 0.14 15.92
C GLU A 61 -1.88 -0.44 14.56
N ILE A 62 -1.31 0.10 13.47
CA ILE A 62 -1.58 -0.36 12.11
C ILE A 62 -0.82 -1.68 11.89
N ARG A 63 -1.59 -2.71 11.52
CA ARG A 63 -1.10 -4.07 11.24
C ARG A 63 -1.58 -4.63 9.91
N ALA A 64 -2.50 -3.93 9.27
CA ALA A 64 -3.06 -4.30 7.98
C ALA A 64 -3.15 -3.04 7.11
N VAL A 65 -2.92 -3.21 5.81
CA VAL A 65 -3.04 -2.14 4.82
C VAL A 65 -4.41 -1.47 4.88
N LEU A 66 -4.44 -0.20 4.48
CA LEU A 66 -5.64 0.66 4.49
C LEU A 66 -6.38 0.71 5.84
N ASP A 67 -5.72 0.35 6.95
CA ASP A 67 -6.31 0.26 8.29
C ASP A 67 -7.57 -0.65 8.34
N MET A 68 -7.55 -1.74 7.55
CA MET A 68 -8.71 -2.63 7.36
C MET A 68 -9.13 -3.44 8.61
N ARG A 69 -8.44 -3.31 9.75
CA ARG A 69 -8.83 -4.00 10.99
C ARG A 69 -10.11 -3.42 11.60
N SER A 70 -10.35 -2.12 11.48
CA SER A 70 -11.59 -1.52 11.97
C SER A 70 -12.75 -1.94 11.08
N ARG A 71 -13.70 -2.71 11.63
CA ARG A 71 -14.94 -3.09 10.93
C ARG A 71 -15.85 -1.89 10.65
N GLU A 72 -15.64 -0.78 11.35
CA GLU A 72 -16.47 0.43 11.32
C GLU A 72 -15.74 1.62 10.66
N GLY A 73 -14.57 1.40 10.06
CA GLY A 73 -13.81 2.46 9.40
C GLY A 73 -14.53 2.98 8.14
N PRO A 74 -14.63 4.31 7.92
CA PRO A 74 -15.32 4.88 6.76
C PRO A 74 -14.82 4.34 5.41
N LEU A 75 -13.50 4.15 5.28
CA LEU A 75 -12.91 3.57 4.07
C LEU A 75 -13.35 2.12 3.86
N ARG A 76 -13.37 1.31 4.92
CA ARG A 76 -13.84 -0.07 4.84
C ARG A 76 -15.31 -0.11 4.45
N THR A 77 -16.16 0.70 5.08
CA THR A 77 -17.59 0.79 4.74
C THR A 77 -17.79 1.15 3.27
N TYR A 78 -17.04 2.13 2.76
CA TYR A 78 -17.08 2.52 1.36
C TYR A 78 -16.65 1.37 0.43
N LEU A 79 -15.53 0.69 0.72
CA LEU A 79 -15.05 -0.43 -0.08
C LEU A 79 -15.99 -1.63 -0.05
N SER A 80 -16.58 -1.94 1.11
CA SER A 80 -17.61 -2.98 1.23
C SER A 80 -18.84 -2.65 0.39
N PHE A 81 -19.32 -1.41 0.42
CA PHE A 81 -20.43 -0.96 -0.42
C PHE A 81 -20.11 -1.05 -1.92
N LEU A 82 -18.90 -0.64 -2.32
CA LEU A 82 -18.45 -0.71 -3.71
C LEU A 82 -18.37 -2.17 -4.18
N CYS A 83 -17.78 -3.06 -3.39
CA CYS A 83 -17.75 -4.50 -3.67
C CYS A 83 -19.16 -5.05 -3.83
N ALA A 84 -20.08 -4.74 -2.90
CA ALA A 84 -21.46 -5.20 -2.96
C ALA A 84 -22.18 -4.72 -4.23
N SER A 85 -21.93 -3.47 -4.65
CA SER A 85 -22.49 -2.89 -5.88
C SER A 85 -21.98 -3.60 -7.15
N LEU A 86 -20.81 -4.23 -7.09
CA LEU A 86 -20.23 -5.07 -8.15
C LEU A 86 -20.65 -6.55 -8.03
N GLY A 87 -21.53 -6.89 -7.08
CA GLY A 87 -21.91 -8.28 -6.80
C GLY A 87 -20.81 -9.10 -6.13
N LEU A 88 -19.92 -8.46 -5.38
CA LEU A 88 -18.81 -9.08 -4.65
C LEU A 88 -18.99 -8.90 -3.13
N VAL A 89 -18.55 -9.91 -2.38
CA VAL A 89 -18.33 -9.81 -0.92
C VAL A 89 -16.86 -9.52 -0.67
N MET A 90 -16.53 -8.37 -0.06
CA MET A 90 -15.14 -7.92 0.12
C MET A 90 -14.30 -8.95 0.89
N GLU A 91 -14.83 -9.48 1.99
CA GLU A 91 -14.17 -10.47 2.86
C GLU A 91 -13.90 -11.82 2.17
N GLU A 92 -14.54 -12.08 1.02
CA GLU A 92 -14.35 -13.31 0.24
C GLU A 92 -13.55 -13.06 -1.04
N HIS A 93 -13.79 -11.95 -1.71
CA HIS A 93 -13.37 -11.73 -3.09
C HIS A 93 -12.30 -10.66 -3.26
N ALA A 94 -11.95 -9.90 -2.22
CA ALA A 94 -10.96 -8.83 -2.32
C ALA A 94 -9.58 -9.26 -1.83
N TYR A 95 -8.55 -8.89 -2.58
CA TYR A 95 -7.18 -8.81 -2.08
C TYR A 95 -6.81 -7.34 -1.94
N VAL A 96 -6.42 -6.92 -0.75
CA VAL A 96 -6.12 -5.52 -0.43
C VAL A 96 -4.63 -5.40 -0.15
N THR A 97 -3.97 -4.47 -0.83
CA THR A 97 -2.54 -4.19 -0.65
C THR A 97 -2.26 -2.70 -0.91
N ASN A 98 -1.02 -2.26 -0.67
CA ASN A 98 -0.56 -0.90 -1.00
C ASN A 98 0.60 -0.96 -2.00
N LEU A 99 0.85 0.11 -2.76
CA LEU A 99 2.07 0.21 -3.58
C LEU A 99 3.31 0.24 -2.67
N VAL A 100 3.39 1.22 -1.79
CA VAL A 100 4.43 1.32 -0.75
C VAL A 100 4.02 0.49 0.45
N LYS A 101 4.95 -0.33 0.97
CA LYS A 101 4.66 -1.22 2.11
C LYS A 101 5.08 -0.64 3.45
N GLY A 102 6.18 0.11 3.46
CA GLY A 102 6.74 0.72 4.68
C GLY A 102 6.08 2.05 5.07
N PHE A 103 6.31 2.48 6.30
CA PHE A 103 5.88 3.80 6.78
C PHE A 103 6.90 4.87 6.41
N PHE A 104 6.39 6.04 6.02
CA PHE A 104 7.20 7.25 6.00
C PHE A 104 7.18 7.95 7.36
N SER A 105 8.29 8.59 7.73
CA SER A 105 8.42 9.41 8.93
C SER A 105 7.56 10.68 8.85
N VAL A 106 7.39 11.20 7.62
CA VAL A 106 6.58 12.39 7.28
C VAL A 106 5.56 12.04 6.19
N PRO A 107 4.32 12.56 6.22
CA PRO A 107 3.34 12.28 5.17
C PRO A 107 3.82 12.76 3.80
N PRO A 108 3.82 11.91 2.74
CA PRO A 108 4.26 12.31 1.40
C PRO A 108 3.57 13.56 0.88
N ALA A 109 2.27 13.73 1.16
CA ALA A 109 1.49 14.89 0.74
C ALA A 109 1.95 16.23 1.35
N GLN A 110 2.79 16.21 2.39
CA GLN A 110 3.32 17.42 3.02
C GLN A 110 4.66 17.89 2.43
N LEU A 111 5.31 17.05 1.62
CA LEU A 111 6.59 17.36 1.00
C LEU A 111 6.34 18.01 -0.36
N ARG A 112 6.94 19.20 -0.57
CA ARG A 112 6.77 19.97 -1.81
C ARG A 112 7.83 19.64 -2.86
N ASP A 113 9.04 19.33 -2.41
CA ASP A 113 10.21 19.23 -3.29
C ASP A 113 10.63 17.78 -3.59
N VAL A 114 10.01 16.81 -2.93
CA VAL A 114 10.37 15.38 -3.00
C VAL A 114 9.11 14.53 -3.13
N ASP A 115 9.05 13.74 -4.20
CA ASP A 115 7.98 12.75 -4.41
C ASP A 115 8.46 11.38 -3.90
N LEU A 116 8.18 11.10 -2.62
CA LEU A 116 8.59 9.84 -1.98
C LEU A 116 7.94 8.62 -2.60
N ILE A 117 6.74 8.74 -3.15
CA ILE A 117 6.04 7.62 -3.80
C ILE A 117 6.77 7.29 -5.09
N ALA A 118 7.05 8.28 -5.94
CA ALA A 118 7.77 8.07 -7.19
C ALA A 118 9.20 7.56 -6.96
N LEU A 119 9.90 8.07 -5.94
CA LEU A 119 11.27 7.65 -5.62
C LEU A 119 11.34 6.22 -5.08
N SER A 120 10.40 5.81 -4.23
CA SER A 120 10.41 4.47 -3.63
C SER A 120 9.73 3.41 -4.52
N ALA A 121 8.84 3.81 -5.43
CA ALA A 121 8.09 2.89 -6.29
C ALA A 121 8.95 1.86 -7.04
N PRO A 122 10.12 2.18 -7.63
CA PRO A 122 10.96 1.19 -8.31
C PRO A 122 11.39 0.01 -7.43
N HIS A 123 11.49 0.22 -6.12
CA HIS A 123 11.86 -0.83 -5.16
C HIS A 123 10.66 -1.69 -4.78
N TRP A 124 9.47 -1.08 -4.66
CA TRP A 124 8.25 -1.78 -4.27
C TRP A 124 7.52 -2.46 -5.42
N LEU A 125 7.64 -1.92 -6.64
CA LEU A 125 6.90 -2.38 -7.81
C LEU A 125 7.14 -3.86 -8.15
N PRO A 126 8.37 -4.42 -8.07
CA PRO A 126 8.58 -5.84 -8.29
C PRO A 126 7.78 -6.71 -7.32
N LEU A 127 7.73 -6.35 -6.03
CA LEU A 127 6.94 -7.09 -5.05
C LEU A 127 5.44 -6.97 -5.34
N LEU A 128 4.96 -5.78 -5.71
CA LEU A 128 3.56 -5.61 -6.10
C LEU A 128 3.20 -6.44 -7.35
N GLN A 129 4.10 -6.50 -8.33
CA GLN A 129 3.92 -7.34 -9.52
C GLN A 129 3.82 -8.82 -9.16
N GLU A 130 4.66 -9.29 -8.23
CA GLU A 130 4.60 -10.65 -7.71
C GLU A 130 3.26 -10.92 -6.98
N GLU A 131 2.76 -9.98 -6.18
CA GLU A 131 1.44 -10.08 -5.53
C GLU A 131 0.30 -10.15 -6.55
N VAL A 132 0.30 -9.27 -7.56
CA VAL A 132 -0.74 -9.22 -8.60
C VAL A 132 -0.69 -10.48 -9.49
N ALA A 133 0.50 -11.00 -9.76
CA ALA A 133 0.68 -12.22 -10.55
C ALA A 133 0.07 -13.47 -9.89
N GLU A 134 -0.17 -13.44 -8.58
CA GLU A 134 -0.90 -14.51 -7.89
C GLU A 134 -2.37 -14.61 -8.36
N PHE A 135 -2.93 -13.53 -8.89
CA PHE A 135 -4.34 -13.42 -9.28
C PHE A 135 -4.49 -13.07 -10.76
N PRO A 136 -4.09 -13.96 -11.68
CA PRO A 136 -4.09 -13.65 -13.11
C PRO A 136 -5.49 -13.31 -13.62
N GLY A 137 -5.61 -12.19 -14.34
CA GLY A 137 -6.87 -11.72 -14.93
C GLY A 137 -7.84 -11.05 -13.96
N VAL A 138 -7.46 -10.87 -12.69
CA VAL A 138 -8.27 -10.13 -11.71
C VAL A 138 -8.14 -8.61 -11.93
N SER A 139 -9.27 -7.91 -11.89
CA SER A 139 -9.32 -6.45 -12.00
C SER A 139 -8.66 -5.75 -10.81
N VAL A 140 -7.99 -4.64 -11.06
CA VAL A 140 -7.36 -3.79 -10.03
C VAL A 140 -8.13 -2.49 -9.89
N LEU A 141 -8.57 -2.19 -8.66
CA LEU A 141 -9.11 -0.89 -8.25
C LEU A 141 -8.03 -0.14 -7.47
N THR A 142 -7.51 0.93 -8.04
CA THR A 142 -6.52 1.79 -7.37
C THR A 142 -7.19 2.91 -6.58
N LEU A 143 -6.71 3.17 -5.37
CA LEU A 143 -7.18 4.25 -4.51
C LEU A 143 -6.16 5.40 -4.52
N GLY A 144 -6.45 6.43 -5.32
CA GLY A 144 -5.66 7.66 -5.39
C GLY A 144 -4.91 7.85 -6.70
N GLN A 145 -4.82 9.11 -7.14
CA GLN A 145 -4.08 9.53 -8.33
C GLN A 145 -2.57 9.21 -8.27
N PRO A 146 -1.86 9.30 -7.12
CA PRO A 146 -0.42 9.03 -7.10
C PRO A 146 -0.09 7.57 -7.44
N VAL A 147 -0.95 6.63 -7.06
CA VAL A 147 -0.83 5.22 -7.46
C VAL A 147 -0.92 5.08 -8.97
N LEU A 148 -1.93 5.69 -9.59
CA LEU A 148 -2.11 5.65 -11.04
C LEU A 148 -0.91 6.28 -11.77
N SER A 149 -0.37 7.37 -11.24
CA SER A 149 0.78 8.06 -11.85
C SER A 149 2.04 7.19 -11.80
N ALA A 150 2.29 6.55 -10.66
CA ALA A 150 3.42 5.62 -10.49
C ALA A 150 3.30 4.36 -11.36
N LEU A 151 2.07 3.87 -11.61
CA LEU A 151 1.84 2.65 -12.40
C LEU A 151 1.81 2.89 -13.92
N ILE A 152 1.34 4.05 -14.37
CA ILE A 152 1.09 4.32 -15.80
C ILE A 152 2.23 5.14 -16.43
N ASN A 153 2.95 5.95 -15.65
CA ASN A 153 4.05 6.79 -16.13
C ASN A 153 5.26 6.73 -15.19
N PRO A 154 6.14 5.71 -15.30
CA PRO A 154 7.43 5.72 -14.60
C PRO A 154 8.30 6.86 -15.15
N GLY A 155 8.16 8.07 -14.60
CA GLY A 155 8.98 9.23 -14.95
C GLY A 155 8.26 10.58 -15.10
N VAL A 156 6.93 10.67 -14.99
CA VAL A 156 6.21 11.96 -15.13
C VAL A 156 5.74 12.45 -13.76
N ARG A 157 6.32 13.57 -13.29
CA ARG A 157 5.82 14.26 -12.09
C ARG A 157 4.36 14.71 -12.33
N PRO A 158 3.45 14.52 -11.37
CA PRO A 158 2.15 15.18 -11.42
C PRO A 158 2.41 16.69 -11.42
N GLN A 159 1.92 17.40 -12.44
CA GLN A 159 1.87 18.86 -12.38
C GLN A 159 0.80 19.23 -11.33
N VAL A 160 1.26 19.84 -10.23
CA VAL A 160 0.41 20.52 -9.26
C VAL A 160 0.21 21.96 -9.69
#